data_AF-A0A955Y1L6-F1
#
_entry.id   AF-A0A955Y1L6-F1
#
_cell.length_a   1.000
_cell.length_b   1.000
_cell.length_c   1.000
_cell.angle_alpha   90.00
_cell.angle_beta   90.00
_cell.angle_gamma   90.00
#
_symmetry.space_group_name_H-M   'P 1'
#
loop_
_entity.id
_entity.type
_entity.pdbx_description
1 polymer ?
#
loop_
_entity_poly.entity_id
_entity_poly.type
_entity_poly.pdbx_seq_one_letter_code
_entity_poly.pdbx_strand_id
1 'polypeptide(L)'
;MILALLACGPHLPPAPDLGELVLPAPVEGLKVRGAVVATTKMSPHLAVAGGEKHLARGPIWVFVLEHPTEGLVLVDAGYGRRTAADPKDYPGGFATRTLDLQMGRPMADLLADIGKTPDDVRHIVLTHVHTDHAGGVQDFPNATLWVSGTDWDWGRKKRTLHGVEPSAWEGREARHPDYDDGPVGPFAAHADLFGDGTVRVVPAPGHTPGSQIVWVQGEQRSFVFLGDVAWIAQGVEDVLPKGGLARGLLEDDWKLEMDALARAHALLGQPGVEVVPGHEPTDVARFPMWPQPW
;
A
#
# COMPACT_ATOMS: atom_id res chain seq x y z
N MET A 1 43.13 -6.41 11.21
CA MET A 1 42.12 -7.29 11.86
C MET A 1 40.89 -6.46 12.23
N ILE A 2 40.23 -5.84 11.25
CA ILE A 2 39.01 -5.04 11.42
C ILE A 2 38.12 -5.35 10.21
N LEU A 3 37.52 -6.54 10.22
CA LEU A 3 36.59 -7.02 9.18
C LEU A 3 35.85 -8.24 9.76
N ALA A 4 35.12 -8.03 10.85
CA ALA A 4 34.26 -9.06 11.47
C ALA A 4 33.28 -8.46 12.48
N LEU A 5 32.65 -7.34 12.18
CA LEU A 5 31.53 -6.82 12.97
C LEU A 5 30.55 -6.18 11.99
N LEU A 6 29.58 -6.97 11.53
CA LEU A 6 28.26 -6.60 10.96
C LEU A 6 27.72 -7.80 10.15
N ALA A 7 27.38 -8.90 10.81
CA ALA A 7 26.66 -10.02 10.19
C ALA A 7 25.66 -10.70 11.13
N CYS A 8 25.19 -9.99 12.15
CA CYS A 8 23.95 -10.36 12.82
C CYS A 8 22.88 -9.40 12.32
N GLY A 9 22.28 -9.71 11.17
CA GLY A 9 20.96 -9.18 10.86
C GLY A 9 19.98 -9.55 11.98
N PRO A 10 18.84 -8.85 12.11
CA PRO A 10 17.81 -9.26 13.05
C PRO A 10 17.47 -10.73 12.81
N HIS A 11 17.32 -11.49 13.89
CA HIS A 11 16.84 -12.86 13.82
C HIS A 11 15.36 -12.78 13.44
N LEU A 12 15.10 -12.72 12.14
CA LEU A 12 13.74 -12.76 11.62
C LEU A 12 13.21 -14.17 11.86
N PRO A 13 11.98 -14.31 12.38
CA PRO A 13 11.36 -15.62 12.40
C PRO A 13 11.31 -16.13 10.94
N PRO A 14 11.69 -17.39 10.68
CA PRO A 14 11.53 -17.95 9.35
C PRO A 14 10.06 -17.83 8.95
N ALA A 15 9.84 -17.46 7.68
CA ALA A 15 8.51 -17.47 7.09
C ALA A 15 7.84 -18.84 7.39
N PRO A 16 6.60 -18.86 7.88
CA PRO A 16 5.94 -20.13 8.18
C PRO A 16 5.79 -20.95 6.89
N ASP A 17 6.02 -22.25 6.97
CA ASP A 17 5.64 -23.18 5.90
C ASP A 17 4.11 -23.25 5.86
N LEU A 18 3.52 -22.72 4.80
CA LEU A 18 2.06 -22.61 4.65
C LEU A 18 1.41 -23.87 4.09
N GLY A 19 2.18 -24.80 3.51
CA GLY A 19 1.60 -25.77 2.58
C GLY A 19 0.85 -25.06 1.44
N GLU A 20 -0.18 -25.71 0.88
CA GLU A 20 -1.09 -25.06 -0.07
C GLU A 20 -2.10 -24.19 0.67
N LEU A 21 -2.14 -22.90 0.35
CA LEU A 21 -3.04 -21.95 0.97
C LEU A 21 -4.49 -22.21 0.53
N VAL A 22 -5.38 -22.45 1.49
CA VAL A 22 -6.82 -22.48 1.23
C VAL A 22 -7.34 -21.04 1.20
N LEU A 23 -7.56 -20.52 0.00
CA LEU A 23 -8.21 -19.23 -0.21
C LEU A 23 -9.74 -19.35 -0.07
N PRO A 24 -10.43 -18.29 0.38
CA PRO A 24 -11.89 -18.23 0.26
C PRO A 24 -12.34 -18.43 -1.19
N ALA A 25 -13.60 -18.84 -1.35
CA ALA A 25 -14.20 -18.96 -2.67
C ALA A 25 -14.10 -17.60 -3.41
N PRO A 26 -13.78 -17.59 -4.71
CA PRO A 26 -13.80 -16.36 -5.48
C PRO A 26 -15.19 -15.72 -5.47
N VAL A 27 -15.23 -14.38 -5.45
CA VAL A 27 -16.48 -13.64 -5.51
C VAL A 27 -16.74 -13.21 -6.94
N GLU A 28 -17.82 -13.76 -7.51
CA GLU A 28 -18.24 -13.49 -8.89
C GLU A 28 -18.50 -12.00 -9.08
N GLY A 29 -17.90 -11.42 -10.11
CA GLY A 29 -18.11 -10.02 -10.47
C GLY A 29 -17.32 -9.00 -9.64
N LEU A 30 -16.50 -9.41 -8.65
CA LEU A 30 -15.55 -8.50 -8.02
C LEU A 30 -14.35 -8.29 -8.94
N LYS A 31 -14.18 -7.05 -9.39
CA LYS A 31 -13.13 -6.70 -10.35
C LYS A 31 -12.13 -5.72 -9.77
N VAL A 32 -10.86 -5.86 -10.14
CA VAL A 32 -9.73 -5.08 -9.62
C VAL A 32 -8.99 -4.38 -10.75
N ARG A 33 -8.71 -3.08 -10.60
CA ARG A 33 -7.88 -2.27 -11.50
C ARG A 33 -6.81 -1.52 -10.74
N GLY A 34 -5.66 -1.30 -11.36
CA GLY A 34 -4.64 -0.39 -10.86
C GLY A 34 -4.54 0.88 -11.72
N ALA A 35 -4.39 2.02 -11.06
CA ALA A 35 -4.15 3.31 -11.69
C ALA A 35 -2.88 3.95 -11.12
N VAL A 36 -2.02 4.47 -11.99
CA VAL A 36 -0.86 5.28 -11.59
C VAL A 36 -1.28 6.74 -11.57
N VAL A 37 -1.30 7.36 -10.39
CA VAL A 37 -1.70 8.77 -10.24
C VAL A 37 -0.52 9.74 -10.17
N ALA A 38 0.67 9.21 -9.91
CA ALA A 38 1.94 9.94 -9.95
C ALA A 38 3.10 8.95 -10.10
N THR A 39 4.30 9.46 -10.34
CA THR A 39 5.53 8.68 -10.23
C THR A 39 6.57 9.44 -9.43
N THR A 40 7.38 8.72 -8.68
CA THR A 40 8.48 9.26 -7.88
C THR A 40 9.81 8.69 -8.35
N LYS A 41 10.87 9.48 -8.24
CA LYS A 41 12.23 9.03 -8.47
C LYS A 41 12.63 8.05 -7.38
N MET A 42 12.95 6.82 -7.77
CA MET A 42 13.34 5.77 -6.85
C MET A 42 14.59 5.08 -7.36
N SER A 43 15.61 4.97 -6.51
CA SER A 43 16.76 4.11 -6.82
C SER A 43 16.60 2.77 -6.11
N PRO A 44 16.84 1.62 -6.76
CA PRO A 44 16.72 0.31 -6.12
C PRO A 44 17.53 0.17 -4.83
N HIS A 45 18.72 0.80 -4.72
CA HIS A 45 19.49 0.81 -3.47
C HIS A 45 18.81 1.49 -2.27
N LEU A 46 17.82 2.36 -2.52
CA LEU A 46 16.95 2.91 -1.48
C LEU A 46 15.78 1.97 -1.21
N ALA A 47 15.22 1.35 -2.25
CA ALA A 47 14.08 0.46 -2.15
C ALA A 47 14.39 -0.88 -1.49
N VAL A 48 15.61 -1.40 -1.66
CA VAL A 48 16.05 -2.67 -1.09
C VAL A 48 17.53 -2.62 -0.71
N ALA A 49 17.89 -3.23 0.41
CA ALA A 49 19.26 -3.33 0.88
C ALA A 49 20.12 -4.13 -0.10
N GLY A 50 21.22 -3.52 -0.57
CA GLY A 50 22.07 -4.14 -1.59
C GLY A 50 21.58 -3.95 -3.02
N GLY A 51 20.44 -3.27 -3.23
CA GLY A 51 19.92 -2.94 -4.55
C GLY A 51 20.87 -2.04 -5.36
N GLU A 52 20.68 -2.06 -6.68
CA GLU A 52 21.52 -1.29 -7.58
C GLU A 52 21.35 0.23 -7.44
N LYS A 53 22.41 0.98 -7.79
CA LYS A 53 22.40 2.45 -7.69
C LYS A 53 21.76 3.16 -8.87
N HIS A 54 21.34 2.45 -9.91
CA HIS A 54 20.70 3.07 -11.06
C HIS A 54 19.36 3.70 -10.66
N LEU A 55 18.85 4.57 -11.51
CA LEU A 55 17.60 5.26 -11.23
C LEU A 55 16.43 4.62 -11.96
N ALA A 56 15.34 4.38 -11.24
CA ALA A 56 14.04 4.00 -11.76
C ALA A 56 12.98 5.05 -11.36
N ARG A 57 11.76 4.90 -11.88
CA ARG A 57 10.60 5.68 -11.44
C ARG A 57 9.56 4.74 -10.88
N GLY A 58 9.29 4.84 -9.58
CA GLY A 58 8.26 4.08 -8.90
C GLY A 58 6.88 4.69 -9.15
N PRO A 59 5.86 3.91 -9.50
CA PRO A 59 4.47 4.37 -9.54
C PRO A 59 3.93 4.68 -8.15
N ILE A 60 3.04 5.66 -8.07
CA ILE A 60 2.12 5.85 -6.95
C ILE A 60 0.78 5.28 -7.36
N TRP A 61 0.42 4.15 -6.74
CA TRP A 61 -0.76 3.37 -7.08
C TRP A 61 -2.01 3.88 -6.36
N VAL A 62 -3.15 3.75 -7.05
CA VAL A 62 -4.47 3.59 -6.44
C VAL A 62 -5.10 2.38 -7.09
N PHE A 63 -5.60 1.44 -6.28
CA PHE A 63 -6.35 0.31 -6.81
C PHE A 63 -7.84 0.54 -6.65
N VAL A 64 -8.61 0.18 -7.67
CA VAL A 64 -10.06 0.36 -7.74
C VAL A 64 -10.71 -1.00 -7.77
N LEU A 65 -11.60 -1.26 -6.82
CA LEU A 65 -12.43 -2.46 -6.77
C LEU A 65 -13.86 -2.09 -7.16
N GLU A 66 -14.39 -2.73 -8.20
CA GLU A 66 -15.84 -2.74 -8.46
C GLU A 66 -16.44 -3.90 -7.68
N HIS A 67 -16.93 -3.62 -6.48
CA HIS A 67 -17.53 -4.61 -5.59
C HIS A 67 -19.03 -4.78 -5.89
N PRO A 68 -19.56 -6.01 -6.03
CA PRO A 68 -20.96 -6.24 -6.42
C PRO A 68 -21.99 -5.70 -5.42
N THR A 69 -21.71 -5.75 -4.12
CA THR A 69 -22.62 -5.29 -3.05
C THR A 69 -22.20 -3.97 -2.39
N GLU A 70 -20.90 -3.77 -2.13
CA GLU A 70 -20.36 -2.57 -1.47
C GLU A 70 -20.08 -1.39 -2.42
N GLY A 71 -20.20 -1.58 -3.74
CA GLY A 71 -19.95 -0.55 -4.73
C GLY A 71 -18.46 -0.29 -4.98
N LEU A 72 -18.09 0.97 -5.26
CA LEU A 72 -16.72 1.30 -5.64
C LEU A 72 -15.83 1.47 -4.41
N VAL A 73 -14.77 0.67 -4.30
CA VAL A 73 -13.81 0.69 -3.20
C VAL A 73 -12.44 1.08 -3.74
N LEU A 74 -11.75 1.97 -3.06
CA LEU A 74 -10.34 2.29 -3.35
C LEU A 74 -9.42 1.63 -2.32
N VAL A 75 -8.33 1.03 -2.79
CA VAL A 75 -7.16 0.74 -1.94
C VAL A 75 -6.15 1.84 -2.15
N ASP A 76 -5.89 2.58 -1.08
CA ASP A 76 -5.25 3.88 -1.08
C ASP A 76 -5.99 4.93 -1.95
N ALA A 77 -5.60 6.19 -1.83
CA ALA A 77 -6.17 7.33 -2.55
C ALA A 77 -5.11 8.10 -3.34
N GLY A 78 -3.83 7.76 -3.21
CA GLY A 78 -2.76 8.39 -3.95
C GLY A 78 -2.56 9.85 -3.54
N TYR A 79 -1.97 10.64 -4.44
CA TYR A 79 -2.03 12.09 -4.39
C TYR A 79 -3.33 12.63 -5.00
N GLY A 80 -3.96 13.59 -4.32
CA GLY A 80 -5.22 14.23 -4.73
C GLY A 80 -5.06 15.43 -5.68
N ARG A 81 -6.21 15.98 -6.09
CA ARG A 81 -6.31 17.17 -6.96
C ARG A 81 -5.52 18.36 -6.45
N ARG A 82 -5.53 18.60 -5.13
CA ARG A 82 -4.76 19.68 -4.50
C ARG A 82 -3.26 19.55 -4.79
N THR A 83 -2.69 18.37 -4.54
CA THR A 83 -1.26 18.08 -4.80
C THR A 83 -0.95 18.04 -6.30
N ALA A 84 -1.87 17.55 -7.13
CA ALA A 84 -1.68 17.58 -8.58
C ALA A 84 -1.64 19.01 -9.15
N ALA A 85 -2.47 19.91 -8.61
CA ALA A 85 -2.53 21.31 -9.02
C ALA A 85 -1.32 22.13 -8.53
N ASP A 86 -0.88 21.91 -7.30
CA ASP A 86 0.35 22.50 -6.76
C ASP A 86 1.19 21.47 -5.99
N PRO A 87 2.09 20.74 -6.69
CA PRO A 87 2.94 19.75 -6.06
C PRO A 87 3.92 20.34 -5.03
N LYS A 88 4.09 21.67 -5.00
CA LYS A 88 4.96 22.37 -4.05
C LYS A 88 4.24 22.77 -2.77
N ASP A 89 2.91 22.81 -2.78
CA ASP A 89 2.09 23.04 -1.58
C ASP A 89 2.30 21.89 -0.59
N TYR A 90 2.19 20.66 -1.09
CA TYR A 90 2.49 19.44 -0.35
C TYR A 90 3.01 18.35 -1.31
N PRO A 91 4.11 17.61 -0.99
CA PRO A 91 4.86 17.51 0.27
C PRO A 91 5.84 18.67 0.54
N GLY A 92 5.70 19.78 -0.19
CA GLY A 92 6.59 20.93 -0.07
C GLY A 92 7.65 20.91 -1.15
N GLY A 93 7.98 22.07 -1.73
CA GLY A 93 8.85 22.16 -2.90
C GLY A 93 10.23 21.49 -2.77
N PHE A 94 10.78 21.37 -1.55
CA PHE A 94 12.02 20.61 -1.32
C PHE A 94 11.83 19.10 -1.49
N ALA A 95 10.78 18.53 -0.90
CA ALA A 95 10.45 17.12 -1.03
C ALA A 95 10.08 16.79 -2.48
N THR A 96 9.21 17.59 -3.11
CA THR A 96 8.83 17.45 -4.53
C THR A 96 10.04 17.38 -5.45
N ARG A 97 11.05 18.23 -5.20
CA ARG A 97 12.29 18.25 -5.98
C ARG A 97 13.21 17.06 -5.67
N THR A 98 13.31 16.67 -4.40
CA THR A 98 14.19 15.60 -3.94
C THR A 98 13.69 14.23 -4.41
N LEU A 99 12.38 14.03 -4.30
CA LEU A 99 11.65 12.87 -4.79
C LEU A 99 11.40 12.93 -6.31
N ASP A 100 11.68 14.07 -6.97
CA ASP A 100 11.38 14.31 -8.38
C ASP A 100 10.00 13.77 -8.77
N LEU A 101 9.01 14.23 -8.00
CA LEU A 101 7.62 13.82 -8.09
C LEU A 101 7.02 14.33 -9.40
N GLN A 102 6.51 13.42 -10.21
CA GLN A 102 5.79 13.72 -11.44
C GLN A 102 4.32 13.34 -11.24
N MET A 103 3.48 14.36 -11.19
CA MET A 103 2.04 14.19 -11.03
C MET A 103 1.39 13.72 -12.33
N GLY A 104 0.52 12.73 -12.20
CA GLY A 104 -0.43 12.32 -13.23
C GLY A 104 -1.82 12.88 -12.96
N ARG A 105 -2.85 12.25 -13.55
CA ARG A 105 -4.25 12.55 -13.22
C ARG A 105 -4.59 11.95 -11.85
N PRO A 106 -5.13 12.72 -10.89
CA PRO A 106 -5.67 12.18 -9.65
C PRO A 106 -6.75 11.12 -9.91
N MET A 107 -6.90 10.16 -9.00
CA MET A 107 -7.94 9.13 -9.12
C MET A 107 -9.34 9.74 -9.29
N ALA A 108 -9.64 10.83 -8.57
CA ALA A 108 -10.91 11.55 -8.67
C ALA A 108 -11.25 12.02 -10.10
N ASP A 109 -10.25 12.29 -10.94
CA ASP A 109 -10.44 12.68 -12.34
C ASP A 109 -10.40 11.49 -13.29
N LEU A 110 -9.63 10.46 -12.95
CA LEU A 110 -9.55 9.22 -13.73
C LEU A 110 -10.90 8.50 -13.75
N LEU A 111 -11.68 8.51 -12.66
CA LEU A 111 -13.01 7.84 -12.58
C LEU A 111 -13.96 8.18 -13.75
N ALA A 112 -13.84 9.37 -14.33
CA ALA A 112 -14.64 9.75 -15.50
C ALA A 112 -14.41 8.84 -16.72
N ASP A 113 -13.24 8.20 -16.85
CA ASP A 113 -12.91 7.29 -17.95
C ASP A 113 -13.79 6.03 -17.95
N ILE A 114 -14.46 5.73 -16.83
CA ILE A 114 -15.39 4.60 -16.68
C ILE A 114 -16.82 5.06 -16.38
N GLY A 115 -17.11 6.34 -16.60
CA GLY A 115 -18.43 6.92 -16.33
C GLY A 115 -18.79 7.00 -14.84
N LYS A 116 -17.78 7.07 -13.96
CA LYS A 116 -17.94 7.25 -12.51
C LYS A 116 -17.46 8.63 -12.08
N THR A 117 -17.85 9.02 -10.88
CA THR A 117 -17.51 10.27 -10.21
C THR A 117 -16.94 9.98 -8.83
N PRO A 118 -16.26 10.94 -8.18
CA PRO A 118 -15.79 10.76 -6.81
C PRO A 118 -16.91 10.41 -5.81
N ASP A 119 -18.16 10.82 -6.07
CA ASP A 119 -19.32 10.50 -5.23
C ASP A 119 -19.76 9.03 -5.32
N ASP A 120 -19.34 8.32 -6.37
CA ASP A 120 -19.60 6.89 -6.53
C ASP A 120 -18.68 6.03 -5.64
N VAL A 121 -17.58 6.60 -5.11
CA VAL A 121 -16.67 5.90 -4.20
C VAL A 121 -17.33 5.74 -2.83
N ARG A 122 -17.55 4.49 -2.44
CA ARG A 122 -18.22 4.11 -1.19
C ARG A 122 -17.24 3.92 -0.05
N HIS A 123 -16.06 3.38 -0.37
CA HIS A 123 -15.03 3.05 0.62
C HIS A 123 -13.64 3.43 0.12
N ILE A 124 -12.79 3.87 1.04
CA ILE A 124 -11.34 3.98 0.86
C ILE A 124 -10.70 3.15 1.97
N VAL A 125 -9.84 2.21 1.60
CA VAL A 125 -9.07 1.39 2.53
C VAL A 125 -7.61 1.81 2.41
N LEU A 126 -7.09 2.49 3.43
CA LEU A 126 -5.70 2.92 3.45
C LEU A 126 -4.81 1.78 3.94
N THR A 127 -3.69 1.57 3.26
CA THR A 127 -2.56 0.78 3.76
C THR A 127 -1.88 1.52 4.91
N HIS A 128 -1.71 2.85 4.76
CA HIS A 128 -1.21 3.76 5.79
C HIS A 128 -1.46 5.23 5.40
N VAL A 129 -1.07 6.18 6.26
CA VAL A 129 -1.40 7.60 6.16
C VAL A 129 -0.32 8.50 5.54
N HIS A 130 0.75 7.94 4.95
CA HIS A 130 1.66 8.75 4.14
C HIS A 130 0.91 9.36 2.93
N THR A 131 1.40 10.49 2.45
CA THR A 131 0.59 11.36 1.58
C THR A 131 0.47 10.86 0.16
N ASP A 132 1.44 10.11 -0.32
CA ASP A 132 1.31 9.35 -1.55
C ASP A 132 0.30 8.20 -1.46
N HIS A 133 -0.22 7.88 -0.28
CA HIS A 133 -1.31 6.90 -0.07
C HIS A 133 -2.62 7.58 0.33
N ALA A 134 -2.59 8.58 1.21
CA ALA A 134 -3.79 9.21 1.78
C ALA A 134 -4.09 10.62 1.26
N GLY A 135 -3.22 11.22 0.44
CA GLY A 135 -3.34 12.62 -0.01
C GLY A 135 -4.59 12.91 -0.84
N GLY A 136 -5.12 11.89 -1.52
CA GLY A 136 -6.34 11.96 -2.33
C GLY A 136 -7.64 11.83 -1.54
N VAL A 137 -7.61 11.50 -0.25
CA VAL A 137 -8.84 11.22 0.54
C VAL A 137 -9.84 12.38 0.49
N GLN A 138 -9.36 13.63 0.54
CA GLN A 138 -10.17 14.85 0.45
C GLN A 138 -11.04 14.94 -0.81
N ASP A 139 -10.65 14.27 -1.89
CA ASP A 139 -11.38 14.32 -3.16
C ASP A 139 -12.66 13.45 -3.15
N PHE A 140 -12.84 12.61 -2.12
CA PHE A 140 -13.92 11.63 -1.99
C PHE A 140 -14.73 11.82 -0.71
N PRO A 141 -15.52 12.91 -0.59
CA PRO A 141 -16.15 13.32 0.67
C PRO A 141 -17.19 12.32 1.20
N ASN A 142 -17.81 11.53 0.32
CA ASN A 142 -18.87 10.59 0.66
C ASN A 142 -18.37 9.17 1.02
N ALA A 143 -17.08 8.90 0.82
CA ALA A 143 -16.51 7.59 1.08
C ALA A 143 -16.30 7.34 2.58
N THR A 144 -16.63 6.12 3.04
CA THR A 144 -16.20 5.64 4.35
C THR A 144 -14.71 5.35 4.32
N LEU A 145 -13.95 5.98 5.20
CA LEU A 145 -12.51 5.79 5.31
C LEU A 145 -12.21 4.65 6.29
N TRP A 146 -11.49 3.63 5.85
CA TRP A 146 -10.97 2.54 6.65
C TRP A 146 -9.46 2.69 6.80
N VAL A 147 -8.98 2.71 8.05
CA VAL A 147 -7.55 2.87 8.37
C VAL A 147 -7.29 2.36 9.78
N SER A 148 -6.10 1.81 10.03
CA SER A 148 -5.68 1.43 11.37
C SER A 148 -5.87 2.58 12.36
N GLY A 149 -6.46 2.31 13.52
CA GLY A 149 -6.60 3.30 14.59
C GLY A 149 -5.25 3.83 15.07
N THR A 150 -4.25 2.95 15.12
CA THR A 150 -2.87 3.31 15.46
C THR A 150 -2.28 4.30 14.45
N ASP A 151 -2.48 4.05 13.15
CA ASP A 151 -1.90 4.90 12.11
C ASP A 151 -2.63 6.23 11.99
N TRP A 152 -3.95 6.21 12.16
CA TRP A 152 -4.77 7.42 12.26
C TRP A 152 -4.29 8.33 13.39
N ASP A 153 -4.14 7.79 14.60
CA ASP A 153 -3.69 8.56 15.76
C ASP A 153 -2.25 9.05 15.63
N TRP A 154 -1.37 8.26 15.02
CA TRP A 154 0.01 8.65 14.74
C TRP A 154 0.07 9.78 13.71
N GLY A 155 -0.64 9.62 12.58
CA GLY A 155 -0.70 10.59 11.51
C GLY A 155 -1.24 11.94 11.96
N ARG A 156 -2.25 11.97 12.84
CA ARG A 156 -2.81 13.23 13.40
C ARG A 156 -1.79 14.05 14.19
N LYS A 157 -0.80 13.38 14.79
CA LYS A 157 0.21 13.99 15.67
C LYS A 157 1.46 14.43 14.92
N LYS A 158 1.65 13.99 13.68
CA LYS A 158 2.84 14.25 12.87
C LYS A 158 2.48 15.17 11.71
N ARG A 159 3.26 16.24 11.52
CA ARG A 159 3.20 17.07 10.31
C ARG A 159 4.55 17.00 9.60
N THR A 160 4.49 16.89 8.27
CA THR A 160 5.52 17.24 7.27
C THR A 160 6.87 16.50 7.27
N LEU A 161 7.43 16.07 8.40
CA LEU A 161 8.75 15.40 8.43
C LEU A 161 8.68 13.91 8.05
N HIS A 162 7.54 13.26 8.29
CA HIS A 162 7.29 11.85 7.99
C HIS A 162 6.40 11.67 6.76
N GLY A 163 6.25 12.68 5.88
CA GLY A 163 5.44 12.53 4.68
C GLY A 163 3.92 12.37 4.90
N VAL A 164 3.39 12.78 6.06
CA VAL A 164 1.93 12.80 6.36
C VAL A 164 1.36 14.21 6.16
N GLU A 165 0.16 14.30 5.56
CA GLU A 165 -0.63 15.53 5.43
C GLU A 165 -2.03 15.36 6.07
N PRO A 166 -2.18 15.62 7.37
CA PRO A 166 -3.46 15.41 8.04
C PRO A 166 -4.62 16.22 7.47
N SER A 167 -4.34 17.37 6.82
CA SER A 167 -5.40 18.18 6.18
C SER A 167 -6.10 17.45 5.03
N ALA A 168 -5.47 16.43 4.42
CA ALA A 168 -6.09 15.63 3.37
C ALA A 168 -7.27 14.78 3.85
N TRP A 169 -7.42 14.59 5.16
CA TRP A 169 -8.52 13.83 5.76
C TRP A 169 -9.03 14.48 7.04
N GLU A 170 -8.70 15.76 7.26
CA GLU A 170 -9.17 16.53 8.41
C GLU A 170 -10.70 16.65 8.39
N GLY A 171 -11.33 16.48 9.56
CA GLY A 171 -12.78 16.48 9.70
C GLY A 171 -13.49 15.22 9.18
N ARG A 172 -12.76 14.25 8.63
CA ARG A 172 -13.32 12.94 8.28
C ARG A 172 -13.47 12.06 9.52
N GLU A 173 -14.54 11.28 9.53
CA GLU A 173 -14.64 10.12 10.40
C GLU A 173 -14.02 8.91 9.69
N ALA A 174 -13.24 8.14 10.44
CA ALA A 174 -12.63 6.91 9.99
C ALA A 174 -13.19 5.74 10.80
N ARG A 175 -13.32 4.59 10.13
CA ARG A 175 -13.54 3.30 10.78
C ARG A 175 -12.19 2.63 10.98
N HIS A 176 -12.02 2.08 12.17
CA HIS A 176 -10.79 1.40 12.57
C HIS A 176 -11.09 -0.10 12.65
N PRO A 177 -10.42 -0.93 11.83
CA PRO A 177 -10.60 -2.37 11.86
C PRO A 177 -10.15 -2.95 13.21
N ASP A 178 -10.97 -3.84 13.78
CA ASP A 178 -10.58 -4.71 14.89
C ASP A 178 -10.02 -6.00 14.30
N TYR A 179 -8.72 -6.25 14.48
CA TYR A 179 -8.04 -7.39 13.85
C TYR A 179 -8.28 -8.70 14.64
N ASP A 180 -9.53 -9.10 14.82
CA ASP A 180 -9.94 -10.22 15.68
C ASP A 180 -10.64 -11.39 14.95
N ASP A 181 -10.73 -11.34 13.62
CA ASP A 181 -11.26 -12.43 12.77
C ASP A 181 -10.33 -13.66 12.67
N GLY A 182 -9.26 -13.68 13.47
CA GLY A 182 -8.29 -14.77 13.53
C GLY A 182 -7.26 -14.75 12.40
N PRO A 183 -6.52 -15.86 12.20
CA PRO A 183 -5.43 -15.90 11.23
C PRO A 183 -5.92 -15.94 9.77
N VAL A 184 -5.11 -15.39 8.86
CA VAL A 184 -5.30 -15.49 7.41
C VAL A 184 -3.96 -15.78 6.73
N GLY A 185 -3.87 -16.91 6.04
CA GLY A 185 -2.61 -17.39 5.47
C GLY A 185 -1.45 -17.37 6.48
N PRO A 186 -0.33 -16.67 6.20
CA PRO A 186 0.80 -16.57 7.12
C PRO A 186 0.61 -15.57 8.26
N PHE A 187 -0.49 -14.83 8.30
CA PHE A 187 -0.70 -13.75 9.27
C PHE A 187 -1.57 -14.21 10.44
N ALA A 188 -1.21 -13.77 11.64
CA ALA A 188 -1.84 -14.22 12.89
C ALA A 188 -3.24 -13.60 13.13
N ALA A 189 -3.54 -12.49 12.47
CA ALA A 189 -4.74 -11.71 12.69
C ALA A 189 -5.14 -10.96 11.40
N HIS A 190 -6.44 -10.76 11.21
CA HIS A 190 -7.00 -9.88 10.20
C HIS A 190 -8.35 -9.33 10.65
N ALA A 191 -8.87 -8.38 9.87
CA ALA A 191 -10.25 -7.95 9.93
C ALA A 191 -10.87 -8.08 8.53
N ASP A 192 -12.07 -8.63 8.43
CA ASP A 192 -12.91 -8.64 7.23
C ASP A 192 -13.82 -7.41 7.24
N LEU A 193 -13.56 -6.45 6.34
CA LEU A 193 -14.19 -5.14 6.40
C LEU A 193 -15.69 -5.17 6.08
N PHE A 194 -16.12 -6.16 5.29
CA PHE A 194 -17.48 -6.27 4.79
C PHE A 194 -18.21 -7.53 5.29
N GLY A 195 -17.49 -8.46 5.91
CA GLY A 195 -18.04 -9.70 6.47
C GLY A 195 -18.37 -10.75 5.41
N ASP A 196 -17.90 -10.56 4.17
CA ASP A 196 -18.09 -11.48 3.03
C ASP A 196 -16.77 -12.10 2.53
N GLY A 197 -15.65 -11.83 3.22
CA GLY A 197 -14.32 -12.35 2.94
C GLY A 197 -13.59 -11.66 1.79
N THR A 198 -14.19 -10.65 1.15
CA THR A 198 -13.66 -10.04 -0.08
C THR A 198 -12.52 -9.08 0.18
N VAL A 199 -12.62 -8.23 1.21
CA VAL A 199 -11.63 -7.22 1.54
C VAL A 199 -11.23 -7.38 2.99
N ARG A 200 -10.06 -7.98 3.17
CA ARG A 200 -9.46 -8.21 4.48
C ARG A 200 -8.28 -7.26 4.67
N VAL A 201 -8.07 -6.83 5.90
CA VAL A 201 -6.90 -6.03 6.27
C VAL A 201 -6.10 -6.74 7.35
N VAL A 202 -4.78 -6.70 7.22
CA VAL A 202 -3.85 -7.42 8.08
C VAL A 202 -2.88 -6.41 8.70
N PRO A 203 -2.67 -6.42 10.02
CA PRO A 203 -1.72 -5.51 10.65
C PRO A 203 -0.30 -5.83 10.18
N ALA A 204 0.42 -4.80 9.73
CA ALA A 204 1.79 -4.90 9.23
C ALA A 204 2.62 -3.68 9.69
N PRO A 205 2.77 -3.47 11.01
CA PRO A 205 3.47 -2.32 11.55
C PRO A 205 4.96 -2.34 11.19
N GLY A 206 5.55 -1.17 11.04
CA GLY A 206 6.99 -1.00 10.88
C GLY A 206 7.34 0.15 9.94
N HIS A 207 6.73 0.20 8.76
CA HIS A 207 6.86 1.38 7.90
C HIS A 207 6.25 2.61 8.58
N THR A 208 4.99 2.49 8.98
CA THR A 208 4.36 3.35 10.00
C THR A 208 3.95 2.48 11.20
N PRO A 209 3.64 3.06 12.37
CA PRO A 209 3.21 2.28 13.53
C PRO A 209 1.93 1.47 13.31
N GLY A 210 1.08 1.87 12.36
CA GLY A 210 -0.19 1.19 12.07
C GLY A 210 -0.35 0.80 10.61
N SER A 211 0.75 0.68 9.85
CA SER A 211 0.71 0.14 8.49
C SER A 211 -0.05 -1.19 8.45
N GLN A 212 -0.82 -1.39 7.40
CA GLN A 212 -1.60 -2.60 7.16
C GLN A 212 -1.53 -3.04 5.70
N ILE A 213 -1.58 -4.34 5.50
CA ILE A 213 -1.72 -4.98 4.18
C ILE A 213 -3.22 -5.06 3.86
N VAL A 214 -3.58 -4.82 2.60
CA VAL A 214 -4.95 -5.02 2.11
C VAL A 214 -4.99 -6.26 1.23
N TRP A 215 -5.75 -7.26 1.65
CA TRP A 215 -5.93 -8.53 0.96
C TRP A 215 -7.32 -8.59 0.31
N VAL A 216 -7.36 -8.55 -1.02
CA VAL A 216 -8.59 -8.62 -1.81
C VAL A 216 -8.76 -9.99 -2.45
N GLN A 217 -9.87 -10.67 -2.18
CA GLN A 217 -10.26 -11.89 -2.88
C GLN A 217 -11.03 -11.52 -4.17
N GLY A 218 -10.35 -11.56 -5.31
CA GLY A 218 -10.98 -11.38 -6.61
C GLY A 218 -11.63 -12.64 -7.17
N GLU A 219 -12.28 -12.51 -8.33
CA GLU A 219 -12.98 -13.59 -9.04
C GLU A 219 -12.05 -14.70 -9.56
N GLN A 220 -10.80 -14.37 -9.90
CA GLN A 220 -9.84 -15.34 -10.44
C GLN A 220 -8.65 -15.61 -9.51
N ARG A 221 -8.29 -14.61 -8.70
CA ARG A 221 -7.14 -14.65 -7.80
C ARG A 221 -7.29 -13.62 -6.68
N SER A 222 -6.58 -13.87 -5.59
CA SER A 222 -6.34 -12.91 -4.52
C SER A 222 -5.25 -11.91 -4.90
N PHE A 223 -5.42 -10.65 -4.50
CA PHE A 223 -4.40 -9.61 -4.55
C PHE A 223 -4.03 -9.21 -3.12
N VAL A 224 -2.74 -9.17 -2.81
CA VAL A 224 -2.21 -8.80 -1.49
C VAL A 224 -1.40 -7.52 -1.65
N PHE A 225 -2.05 -6.39 -1.46
CA PHE A 225 -1.46 -5.06 -1.56
C PHE A 225 -0.65 -4.75 -0.31
N LEU A 226 0.67 -4.71 -0.45
CA LEU A 226 1.58 -4.59 0.67
C LEU A 226 1.69 -3.17 1.23
N GLY A 227 1.22 -2.17 0.48
CA GLY A 227 1.63 -0.79 0.70
C GLY A 227 3.15 -0.71 0.77
N ASP A 228 3.64 -0.07 1.82
CA ASP A 228 5.07 0.20 1.98
C ASP A 228 5.82 -0.82 2.83
N VAL A 229 5.23 -1.98 3.13
CA VAL A 229 6.00 -3.12 3.67
C VAL A 229 7.14 -3.50 2.71
N ALA A 230 6.89 -3.43 1.40
CA ALA A 230 7.92 -3.53 0.38
C ALA A 230 7.61 -2.60 -0.79
N TRP A 231 8.58 -1.77 -1.18
CA TRP A 231 8.43 -0.91 -2.35
C TRP A 231 8.56 -1.67 -3.67
N ILE A 232 9.43 -2.67 -3.73
CA ILE A 232 9.71 -3.44 -4.96
C ILE A 232 9.66 -4.95 -4.68
N ALA A 233 9.37 -5.73 -5.72
CA ALA A 233 9.23 -7.18 -5.67
C ALA A 233 10.48 -7.87 -5.09
N GLN A 234 11.67 -7.37 -5.46
CA GLN A 234 12.93 -7.88 -4.94
C GLN A 234 13.00 -7.90 -3.41
N GLY A 235 12.43 -6.90 -2.73
CA GLY A 235 12.41 -6.87 -1.26
C GLY A 235 11.63 -8.05 -0.68
N VAL A 236 10.53 -8.44 -1.33
CA VAL A 236 9.72 -9.59 -0.94
C VAL A 236 10.40 -10.90 -1.31
N GLU A 237 10.91 -11.01 -2.54
CA GLU A 237 11.54 -12.22 -3.09
C GLU A 237 12.78 -12.63 -2.31
N ASP A 238 13.65 -11.68 -1.99
CA ASP A 238 14.90 -11.93 -1.28
C ASP A 238 14.78 -11.76 0.24
N VAL A 239 13.60 -11.35 0.74
CA VAL A 239 13.35 -10.99 2.16
C VAL A 239 14.38 -9.97 2.66
N LEU A 240 14.51 -8.88 1.91
CA LEU A 240 15.49 -7.82 2.16
C LEU A 240 14.79 -6.55 2.66
N PRO A 241 15.32 -5.91 3.71
CA PRO A 241 14.77 -4.64 4.18
C PRO A 241 15.06 -3.53 3.16
N LYS A 242 14.44 -2.35 3.33
CA LYS A 242 14.79 -1.17 2.53
C LYS A 242 16.26 -0.75 2.73
N GLY A 243 16.76 0.08 1.82
CA GLY A 243 18.10 0.64 1.89
C GLY A 243 18.33 1.43 3.18
N GLY A 244 19.56 1.41 3.73
CA GLY A 244 19.89 2.02 5.04
C GLY A 244 19.42 3.46 5.24
N LEU A 245 19.48 4.29 4.19
CA LEU A 245 19.02 5.68 4.25
C LEU A 245 17.48 5.77 4.33
N ALA A 246 16.76 4.97 3.54
CA ALA A 246 15.30 4.94 3.56
C ALA A 246 14.79 4.49 4.94
N ARG A 247 15.36 3.40 5.48
CA ARG A 247 14.99 2.88 6.81
C ARG A 247 15.14 3.92 7.93
N GLY A 248 16.21 4.69 7.88
CA GLY A 248 16.47 5.70 8.91
C GLY A 248 15.60 6.95 8.83
N LEU A 249 14.95 7.19 7.69
CA LEU A 249 14.20 8.43 7.43
C LEU A 249 12.69 8.22 7.30
N LEU A 250 12.27 7.05 6.82
CA LEU A 250 10.90 6.81 6.34
C LEU A 250 10.18 5.69 7.08
N GLU A 251 10.88 4.94 7.94
CA GLU A 251 10.29 3.84 8.71
C GLU A 251 10.25 4.17 10.20
N ASP A 252 9.22 3.67 10.87
CA ASP A 252 9.07 3.77 12.33
C ASP A 252 9.90 2.69 13.04
N ASP A 253 9.67 1.41 12.69
CA ASP A 253 10.42 0.26 13.18
C ASP A 253 10.58 -0.80 12.08
N TRP A 254 11.68 -0.71 11.35
CA TRP A 254 12.02 -1.63 10.27
C TRP A 254 12.15 -3.09 10.72
N LYS A 255 12.38 -3.37 12.01
CA LYS A 255 12.45 -4.77 12.49
C LYS A 255 11.08 -5.40 12.57
N LEU A 256 10.04 -4.62 12.92
CA LEU A 256 8.66 -5.08 12.88
C LEU A 256 8.20 -5.29 11.43
N GLU A 257 8.58 -4.39 10.52
CA GLU A 257 8.25 -4.52 9.10
C GLU A 257 8.74 -5.85 8.52
N MET A 258 9.94 -6.28 8.90
CA MET A 258 10.52 -7.52 8.39
C MET A 258 9.73 -8.79 8.75
N ASP A 259 8.93 -8.80 9.82
CA ASP A 259 8.03 -9.93 10.10
C ASP A 259 6.90 -9.98 9.05
N ALA A 260 6.29 -8.84 8.74
CA ALA A 260 5.28 -8.74 7.69
C ALA A 260 5.87 -9.09 6.31
N LEU A 261 7.10 -8.65 6.02
CA LEU A 261 7.81 -8.97 4.79
C LEU A 261 8.08 -10.47 4.65
N ALA A 262 8.58 -11.12 5.70
CA ALA A 262 8.83 -12.57 5.69
C ALA A 262 7.53 -13.38 5.51
N ARG A 263 6.42 -12.93 6.09
CA ARG A 263 5.10 -13.53 5.85
C ARG A 263 4.60 -13.31 4.44
N ALA A 264 4.76 -12.11 3.88
CA ALA A 264 4.43 -11.82 2.49
C ALA A 264 5.26 -12.69 1.52
N HIS A 265 6.53 -12.94 1.83
CA HIS A 265 7.37 -13.88 1.06
C HIS A 265 6.78 -15.29 1.02
N ALA A 266 6.20 -15.78 2.11
CA ALA A 266 5.57 -17.11 2.16
C ALA A 266 4.40 -17.27 1.17
N LEU A 267 3.80 -16.16 0.72
CA LEU A 267 2.72 -16.17 -0.27
C LEU A 267 3.22 -16.28 -1.70
N LEU A 268 4.51 -16.05 -1.96
CA LEU A 268 5.06 -16.14 -3.31
C LEU A 268 4.91 -17.57 -3.84
N GLY A 269 4.37 -17.69 -5.05
CA GLY A 269 4.15 -18.98 -5.72
C GLY A 269 2.89 -19.73 -5.28
N GLN A 270 2.11 -19.22 -4.31
CA GLN A 270 0.82 -19.80 -3.97
C GLN A 270 -0.16 -19.67 -5.15
N PRO A 271 -0.82 -20.76 -5.58
CA PRO A 271 -1.77 -20.72 -6.68
C PRO A 271 -2.87 -19.68 -6.44
N GLY A 272 -3.09 -18.79 -7.41
CA GLY A 272 -4.14 -17.78 -7.33
C GLY A 272 -3.88 -16.66 -6.31
N VAL A 273 -2.63 -16.45 -5.86
CA VAL A 273 -2.25 -15.29 -5.04
C VAL A 273 -1.27 -14.41 -5.80
N GLU A 274 -1.57 -13.12 -5.88
CA GLU A 274 -0.68 -12.09 -6.40
C GLU A 274 -0.24 -11.16 -5.27
N VAL A 275 1.06 -11.14 -4.97
CA VAL A 275 1.64 -10.20 -4.00
C VAL A 275 2.04 -8.92 -4.74
N VAL A 276 1.55 -7.77 -4.26
CA VAL A 276 1.67 -6.48 -4.95
C VAL A 276 2.47 -5.50 -4.08
N PRO A 277 3.75 -5.22 -4.42
CA PRO A 277 4.57 -4.20 -3.76
C PRO A 277 4.06 -2.77 -4.04
N GLY A 278 4.41 -1.83 -3.15
CA GLY A 278 3.86 -0.47 -3.15
C GLY A 278 4.29 0.44 -4.31
N HIS A 279 5.51 0.26 -4.84
CA HIS A 279 6.10 1.17 -5.84
C HIS A 279 6.91 0.45 -6.92
N GLU A 280 6.55 -0.79 -7.23
CA GLU A 280 7.30 -1.62 -8.17
C GLU A 280 7.33 -0.97 -9.58
N PRO A 281 8.51 -0.54 -10.09
CA PRO A 281 8.62 0.16 -11.37
C PRO A 281 8.53 -0.77 -12.58
N THR A 282 8.78 -2.07 -12.40
CA THR A 282 8.78 -3.08 -13.47
C THR A 282 7.58 -4.00 -13.34
N ASP A 283 7.09 -4.53 -14.45
CA ASP A 283 6.05 -5.56 -14.42
C ASP A 283 4.65 -5.11 -13.93
N VAL A 284 4.18 -4.03 -14.54
CA VAL A 284 2.82 -3.47 -14.42
C VAL A 284 1.70 -4.41 -14.93
N ALA A 285 2.05 -5.58 -15.46
CA ALA A 285 1.12 -6.54 -16.06
C ALA A 285 0.41 -7.44 -15.03
N ARG A 286 0.63 -7.22 -13.73
CA ARG A 286 0.09 -8.04 -12.64
C ARG A 286 -1.41 -7.87 -12.42
N PHE A 287 -2.05 -6.83 -12.94
CA PHE A 287 -3.49 -6.58 -12.85
C PHE A 287 -3.98 -5.79 -14.08
N PRO A 288 -5.30 -5.80 -14.38
CA PRO A 288 -5.85 -4.95 -15.43
C PRO A 288 -5.50 -3.47 -15.17
N MET A 289 -4.74 -2.88 -16.08
CA MET A 289 -4.28 -1.50 -15.99
C MET A 289 -5.36 -0.52 -16.47
N TRP A 290 -5.56 0.57 -15.74
CA TRP A 290 -6.42 1.67 -16.17
C TRP A 290 -5.97 2.31 -17.50
N PRO A 291 -6.85 2.73 -18.42
CA PRO A 291 -8.32 2.57 -18.43
C PRO A 291 -8.79 1.35 -19.23
N GLN A 292 -7.95 0.31 -19.43
CA GLN A 292 -8.29 -0.79 -20.32
C GLN A 292 -9.66 -1.40 -19.94
N PRO A 293 -10.54 -1.69 -20.92
CA PRO A 293 -11.83 -2.31 -20.64
C PRO A 293 -11.64 -3.68 -19.98
N TRP A 294 -12.67 -4.09 -19.22
CA TRP A 294 -12.75 -5.41 -18.59
C TRP A 294 -12.68 -6.54 -19.62
#